data_AF-A0A936LYR4-F1
#
_entry.id   AF-A0A936LYR4-F1
#
_cell.length_a   1.000
_cell.length_b   1.000
_cell.length_c   1.000
_cell.angle_alpha   90.00
_cell.angle_beta   90.00
_cell.angle_gamma   90.00
#
_symmetry.space_group_name_H-M   'P 1'
#
loop_
_entity.id
_entity.type
_entity.pdbx_description
1 polymer ?
#
loop_
_entity_poly.entity_id
_entity_poly.type
_entity_poly.pdbx_seq_one_letter_code
_entity_poly.pdbx_strand_id
1 'polypeptide(L)'
;MATLERVTVTLPNDLVRGIDRREKNRSRFIAEAVRRELDRRRRDELRRSLENAHPESQELAGQGFEEWFRGLPDEDAEALVDSSAGTAVQWVPGSGWVEDPT
;
A
#
# COMPACT_ATOMS: atom_id res chain seq x y z
N MET A 1 12.09 9.77 25.90
CA MET A 1 13.47 9.51 25.41
C MET A 1 13.49 8.10 24.87
N ALA A 2 13.99 7.88 23.65
CA ALA A 2 14.10 6.52 23.11
C ALA A 2 15.16 5.75 23.91
N THR A 3 14.75 4.70 24.62
CA THR A 3 15.66 3.77 25.28
C THR A 3 16.37 2.96 24.20
N LEU A 4 17.70 3.09 24.13
CA LEU A 4 18.54 2.31 23.21
C LEU A 4 18.82 0.94 23.85
N GLU A 5 18.45 -0.13 23.14
CA GLU A 5 18.79 -1.50 23.52
C GLU A 5 19.98 -2.00 22.70
N ARG A 6 20.96 -2.63 23.35
CA ARG A 6 22.14 -3.18 22.67
C ARG A 6 21.91 -4.65 22.34
N VAL A 7 21.89 -4.95 21.04
CA VAL A 7 21.71 -6.30 20.50
C VAL A 7 22.99 -6.77 19.84
N THR A 8 23.39 -8.02 20.09
CA THR A 8 24.51 -8.68 19.41
C THR A 8 23.98 -9.56 18.29
N VAL A 9 24.46 -9.36 17.06
CA VAL A 9 24.05 -10.12 15.88
C VAL A 9 25.26 -10.67 15.13
N THR A 10 25.10 -11.82 14.50
CA THR A 10 26.09 -12.41 13.61
C THR A 10 25.74 -12.04 12.17
N LEU A 11 26.67 -11.44 11.45
CA LEU A 11 26.50 -11.05 10.05
C LEU A 11 27.65 -11.63 9.20
N PRO A 12 27.38 -11.98 7.93
CA PRO A 12 28.42 -12.31 6.94
C PRO A 12 29.50 -11.22 6.86
N ASN A 13 30.75 -11.65 6.72
CA ASN A 13 31.92 -10.76 6.77
C ASN A 13 31.92 -9.74 5.61
N ASP A 14 31.50 -10.17 4.42
CA ASP A 14 31.32 -9.35 3.23
C ASP A 14 30.29 -8.22 3.47
N LEU A 15 29.18 -8.50 4.15
CA LEU A 15 28.19 -7.48 4.52
C LEU A 15 28.76 -6.47 5.51
N VAL A 16 29.48 -6.93 6.56
CA VAL A 16 30.12 -6.02 7.52
C VAL A 16 31.12 -5.11 6.81
N ARG A 17 31.96 -5.66 5.92
CA ARG A 17 32.88 -4.87 5.09
C ARG A 17 32.14 -3.92 4.16
N GLY A 18 31.00 -4.34 3.62
CA GLY A 18 30.14 -3.52 2.77
C GLY A 18 29.57 -2.30 3.50
N ILE A 19 29.19 -2.46 4.76
CA ILE A 19 28.75 -1.39 5.66
C ILE A 19 29.92 -0.45 5.96
N ASP A 20 31.06 -0.99 6.40
CA ASP A 20 32.23 -0.21 6.80
C ASP A 20 32.78 0.70 5.70
N ARG A 21 32.66 0.27 4.44
CA ARG A 21 33.07 1.06 3.28
C ARG A 21 32.18 2.28 3.02
N ARG A 22 30.92 2.23 3.44
CA ARG A 22 29.89 3.24 3.11
C ARG A 22 29.55 4.13 4.28
N GLU A 23 29.56 3.59 5.49
CA GLU A 23 29.05 4.26 6.68
C GLU A 23 29.98 4.06 7.87
N LYS A 24 30.26 5.15 8.60
CA LYS A 24 31.12 5.09 9.79
C LYS A 24 30.34 4.57 11.00
N ASN A 25 29.03 4.79 11.04
CA ASN A 25 28.15 4.34 12.11
C ASN A 25 27.30 3.13 11.68
N ARG A 26 27.81 1.92 11.96
CA ARG A 26 27.12 0.65 11.66
C ARG A 26 25.73 0.57 12.27
N SER A 27 25.58 1.00 13.53
CA SER A 27 24.29 0.92 14.24
C SER A 27 23.23 1.79 13.57
N ARG A 28 23.60 2.99 13.10
CA ARG A 28 22.70 3.86 12.34
C ARG A 28 22.31 3.21 11.02
N PHE A 29 23.29 2.69 10.27
CA PHE A 29 23.02 2.02 8.99
C PHE A 29 22.04 0.86 9.15
N ILE A 30 22.30 -0.01 10.13
CA ILE A 30 21.45 -1.18 10.42
C ILE A 30 20.06 -0.71 10.86
N ALA A 31 19.95 0.28 11.73
CA ALA A 31 18.65 0.79 12.17
C ALA A 31 17.82 1.37 11.01
N GLU A 32 18.44 2.14 10.11
CA GLU A 32 17.77 2.66 8.92
C GLU A 32 17.35 1.54 7.97
N ALA A 33 18.22 0.56 7.71
CA ALA A 33 17.93 -0.59 6.86
C ALA A 33 16.77 -1.43 7.42
N VAL A 34 16.80 -1.74 8.72
CA VAL A 34 15.74 -2.50 9.40
C VAL A 34 14.42 -1.73 9.38
N ARG A 35 14.43 -0.41 9.62
CA ARG A 35 13.20 0.41 9.56
C ARG A 35 12.56 0.36 8.17
N ARG A 36 13.37 0.51 7.11
CA ARG A 36 12.89 0.42 5.72
C ARG A 36 12.29 -0.95 5.41
N GLU A 37 12.92 -2.02 5.88
CA GLU A 37 12.42 -3.38 5.67
C GLU A 37 11.12 -3.64 6.45
N LEU A 38 11.00 -3.18 7.69
CA LEU A 38 9.75 -3.27 8.46
C LEU A 38 8.61 -2.50 7.80
N ASP A 39 8.87 -1.28 7.32
CA ASP A 39 7.87 -0.47 6.61
C ASP A 39 7.45 -1.10 5.28
N ARG A 40 8.38 -1.79 4.60
CA ARG A 40 8.06 -2.57 3.40
C ARG A 40 7.14 -3.74 3.75
N ARG A 41 7.49 -4.56 4.73
CA ARG A 41 6.70 -5.73 5.13
C ARG A 41 5.30 -5.35 5.62
N ARG A 42 5.19 -4.29 6.41
CA ARG A 42 3.89 -3.77 6.86
C ARG A 42 3.00 -3.37 5.68
N ARG A 43 3.56 -2.75 4.64
CA ARG A 43 2.82 -2.41 3.42
C ARG A 43 2.41 -3.65 2.63
N ASP A 44 3.29 -4.63 2.53
CA ASP A 44 2.98 -5.89 1.85
C ASP A 44 1.90 -6.69 2.59
N GLU A 45 1.93 -6.72 3.92
CA GLU A 45 0.89 -7.31 4.77
C GLU A 45 -0.45 -6.58 4.62
N LEU A 46 -0.44 -5.25 4.63
CA LEU A 46 -1.64 -4.46 4.39
C LEU A 46 -2.22 -4.74 3.00
N ARG A 47 -1.37 -4.77 1.96
CA ARG A 47 -1.82 -5.11 0.60
C ARG A 47 -2.46 -6.49 0.56
N ARG A 48 -1.83 -7.50 1.17
CA ARG A 48 -2.41 -8.86 1.27
C ARG A 48 -3.74 -8.86 2.00
N SER A 49 -3.88 -8.06 3.06
CA SER A 49 -5.15 -7.92 3.79
C SER A 49 -6.24 -7.24 2.95
N LEU A 50 -5.87 -6.28 2.10
CA LEU A 50 -6.81 -5.60 1.20
C LEU A 50 -7.22 -6.50 0.03
N GLU A 51 -6.27 -7.26 -0.54
CA GLU A 51 -6.52 -8.25 -1.59
C GLU A 51 -7.39 -9.41 -1.09
N ASN A 52 -7.20 -9.82 0.17
CA ASN A 52 -8.05 -10.79 0.85
C ASN A 52 -9.05 -10.08 1.76
N ALA A 53 -9.84 -9.18 1.19
CA ALA A 53 -10.91 -8.50 1.92
C ALA A 53 -11.76 -9.53 2.69
N HIS A 54 -11.97 -9.30 3.98
CA HIS A 54 -12.73 -10.23 4.83
C HIS A 54 -14.11 -10.46 4.20
N PRO A 55 -14.62 -11.69 4.13
CA PRO A 55 -15.93 -11.97 3.51
C PRO A 55 -17.06 -11.11 4.07
N GLU A 56 -17.04 -10.85 5.38
CA GLU A 56 -17.99 -9.95 6.06
C GLU A 56 -17.87 -8.48 5.60
N SER A 57 -16.69 -8.05 5.16
CA SER A 57 -16.48 -6.71 4.59
C SER A 57 -17.03 -6.58 3.18
N GLN A 58 -17.19 -7.68 2.42
CA GLN A 58 -17.81 -7.64 1.10
C GLN A 58 -19.31 -7.34 1.21
N GLU A 59 -19.99 -7.92 2.20
CA GLU A 59 -21.41 -7.67 2.46
C GLU A 59 -21.64 -6.22 2.93
N LEU A 60 -20.72 -5.68 3.74
CA LEU A 60 -20.77 -4.31 4.24
C LEU A 60 -20.36 -3.25 3.19
N ALA A 61 -19.45 -3.55 2.27
CA ALA A 61 -19.00 -2.60 1.25
C ALA A 61 -20.13 -2.12 0.34
N GLY A 62 -21.13 -2.98 0.09
CA GLY A 62 -22.33 -2.62 -0.67
C GLY A 62 -23.42 -1.91 0.16
N GLN A 63 -23.45 -2.11 1.48
CA GLN A 63 -24.57 -1.74 2.35
C GLN A 63 -24.66 -0.26 2.75
N GLY A 64 -23.88 0.63 2.13
CA GLY A 64 -24.03 2.08 2.36
C GLY A 64 -24.12 2.89 1.08
N PHE A 65 -23.64 2.35 -0.05
CA PHE A 65 -23.61 3.08 -1.30
C PHE A 65 -25.02 3.29 -1.87
N GLU A 66 -25.84 2.24 -1.91
CA GLU A 66 -27.22 2.38 -2.39
C GLU A 66 -28.07 3.28 -1.49
N GLU A 67 -27.91 3.17 -0.17
CA GLU A 67 -28.66 3.99 0.79
C GLU A 67 -28.27 5.46 0.72
N TRP A 68 -26.96 5.75 0.60
CA TRP A 68 -26.46 7.10 0.36
C TRP A 68 -26.92 7.66 -1.00
N PHE A 69 -26.83 6.87 -2.07
CA PHE A 69 -27.25 7.29 -3.41
C PHE A 69 -28.76 7.63 -3.46
N ARG A 70 -29.60 6.84 -2.79
CA ARG A 70 -31.05 7.10 -2.67
C ARG A 70 -31.38 8.34 -1.82
N GLY A 71 -30.43 8.82 -1.02
CA GLY A 71 -30.58 10.02 -0.19
C GLY A 71 -30.16 11.33 -0.88
N LEU A 72 -29.66 11.27 -2.11
CA LEU A 72 -29.26 12.46 -2.86
C LEU A 72 -30.46 13.22 -3.41
N PRO A 73 -30.41 14.56 -3.43
CA PRO A 73 -31.33 15.37 -4.24
C PRO A 73 -31.26 14.96 -5.72
N ASP A 74 -32.40 14.99 -6.42
CA ASP A 74 -32.48 14.59 -7.83
C ASP A 74 -31.48 15.36 -8.72
N GLU A 75 -31.24 16.64 -8.41
CA GLU A 75 -30.27 17.50 -9.10
C GLU A 75 -28.81 17.04 -8.96
N ASP A 76 -28.46 16.41 -7.83
CA ASP A 76 -27.12 15.87 -7.59
C ASP A 76 -26.97 14.47 -8.18
N ALA A 77 -28.03 13.66 -8.16
CA ALA A 77 -28.03 12.31 -8.72
C ALA A 77 -27.80 12.33 -10.25
N GLU A 78 -28.40 13.28 -10.97
CA GLU A 78 -28.20 13.45 -12.42
C GLU A 78 -26.79 13.92 -12.79
N ALA A 79 -26.07 14.57 -11.88
CA ALA A 79 -24.71 15.06 -12.09
C ALA A 79 -23.63 14.00 -11.80
N LEU A 80 -23.98 12.89 -11.16
CA LEU A 80 -23.04 11.83 -10.82
C LEU A 80 -22.83 10.86 -11.98
N VAL A 81 -21.57 10.48 -12.17
CA VAL A 81 -21.17 9.53 -13.21
C VAL A 81 -21.54 8.12 -12.76
N ASP A 82 -22.37 7.43 -13.55
CA ASP A 82 -22.62 6.00 -13.40
C ASP A 82 -21.35 5.22 -13.77
N SER A 83 -20.66 4.70 -12.76
CA SER A 83 -19.45 3.91 -12.93
C SER A 83 -19.68 2.59 -13.65
N SER A 84 -20.91 2.06 -13.64
CA SER A 84 -21.29 0.83 -14.36
C SER A 84 -21.53 1.05 -15.85
N ALA A 85 -21.88 2.28 -16.24
CA ALA A 85 -21.98 2.71 -17.64
C ALA A 85 -20.62 3.18 -18.21
N GLY A 86 -19.59 3.30 -17.37
CA GLY A 86 -18.25 3.75 -17.76
C GLY A 86 -17.37 2.64 -18.34
N THR A 87 -16.49 3.00 -19.26
CA THR A 87 -15.44 2.11 -19.76
C THR A 87 -14.20 2.21 -18.88
N ALA A 88 -13.77 1.10 -18.28
CA ALA A 88 -12.53 1.06 -17.52
C ALA A 88 -11.33 1.29 -18.46
N VAL A 89 -10.47 2.26 -18.13
CA VAL A 89 -9.27 2.56 -18.91
C VAL A 89 -8.05 2.64 -18.00
N GLN A 90 -6.93 2.12 -18.48
CA GLN A 90 -5.64 2.18 -17.80
C GLN A 90 -4.61 2.93 -18.66
N TRP A 91 -3.81 3.78 -18.03
CA TRP A 91 -2.66 4.40 -18.70
C TRP A 91 -1.48 3.41 -18.81
N VAL A 92 -1.03 3.14 -20.03
CA VAL A 92 0.16 2.35 -20.33
C VAL A 92 1.25 3.26 -20.91
N PRO A 93 2.41 3.38 -20.25
CA PRO A 93 3.53 4.16 -20.77
C PRO A 93 3.91 3.76 -22.20
N GLY A 94 3.92 4.72 -23.13
CA GLY A 94 4.22 4.51 -24.55
C GLY A 94 3.05 4.05 -25.42
N SER A 95 1.92 3.65 -24.83
CA SER A 95 0.70 3.24 -25.56
C SER A 95 -0.49 4.17 -25.32
N GLY A 96 -0.47 4.95 -24.23
CA GLY A 96 -1.55 5.88 -23.86
C GLY A 96 -2.62 5.22 -23.00
N TRP A 97 -3.83 5.78 -23.00
CA TRP A 97 -5.00 5.16 -22.36
C TRP A 97 -5.48 3.98 -23.18
N VAL A 98 -5.58 2.81 -22.56
CA VAL A 98 -6.12 1.58 -23.16
C VAL A 98 -7.29 1.08 -22.33
N GLU A 99 -8.32 0.56 -23.00
CA GLU A 99 -9.46 -0.08 -22.35
C GLU A 99 -8.97 -1.35 -21.62
N ASP A 100 -9.37 -1.49 -20.36
CA ASP A 100 -8.97 -2.62 -19.52
C ASP A 100 -9.79 -3.86 -19.93
N PRO A 101 -9.18 -4.98 -20.36
CA PRO A 101 -9.92 -6.18 -20.72
C PRO A 101 -10.51 -6.78 -19.44
N THR A 102 -11.83 -6.78 -19.38
CA THR A 102 -12.64 -7.25 -18.24
C THR A 102 -12.41 -8.72 -17.93
#